data_AF-A0AAV4HXA1-F1
#
_entry.id   AF-A0AAV4HXA1-F1
#
_cell.length_a   1.000
_cell.length_b   1.000
_cell.length_c   1.000
_cell.angle_alpha   90.00
_cell.angle_beta   90.00
_cell.angle_gamma   90.00
#
_symmetry.space_group_name_H-M   'P 1'
#
loop_
_entity.id
_entity.type
_entity.pdbx_description
1 polymer ?
#
loop_
_entity_poly.entity_id
_entity_poly.type
_entity_poly.pdbx_seq_one_letter_code
_entity_poly.pdbx_strand_id
1 'polypeptide(L)'
;MSHTLKLLLRILLTRIRSKIKPEISETQFGFVANKGTTNAIFTMMMLMERCIETQKDLYLCFIDYSKAFDKVRHEELFHILDSLDIDGKDLRILKTLCWKQTATVRVGGEHSEETPITRGVRQGCILSPDLFNLYSEMILRELDNIQGIGLGGHNITI
;
A
#
# COMPACT_ATOMS: atom_id res chain seq x y z
N MET A 1 12.71 -1.69 16.76
CA MET A 1 11.72 -0.60 16.99
C MET A 1 11.23 -0.74 18.42
N SER A 2 11.28 0.32 19.24
CA SER A 2 10.86 0.23 20.64
C SER A 2 9.37 -0.08 20.77
N HIS A 3 8.96 -0.74 21.85
CA HIS A 3 7.56 -1.02 22.12
C HIS A 3 6.72 0.26 22.22
N THR A 4 7.29 1.31 22.83
CA THR A 4 6.69 2.64 22.93
C THR A 4 6.37 3.23 21.56
N LEU A 5 7.33 3.13 20.61
CA LEU A 5 7.10 3.62 19.25
C LEU A 5 6.00 2.82 18.56
N LYS A 6 5.98 1.49 18.68
CA LYS A 6 4.89 0.67 18.10
C LYS A 6 3.52 1.08 18.63
N LEU A 7 3.40 1.37 19.93
CA LEU A 7 2.15 1.84 20.54
C LEU A 7 1.73 3.20 19.97
N LEU A 8 2.65 4.16 19.90
CA LEU A 8 2.38 5.47 19.32
C LEU A 8 1.92 5.38 17.85
N LEU A 9 2.62 4.58 17.05
CA LEU A 9 2.26 4.36 15.64
C LEU A 9 0.91 3.65 15.50
N ARG A 10 0.54 2.78 16.44
CA ARG A 10 -0.80 2.17 16.47
C ARG A 10 -1.89 3.22 16.75
N ILE A 11 -1.65 4.15 17.68
CA ILE A 11 -2.60 5.24 17.97
C ILE A 11 -2.78 6.13 16.74
N LEU A 12 -1.67 6.51 16.08
CA LEU A 12 -1.71 7.30 14.85
C LEU A 12 -2.46 6.56 13.74
N LEU A 13 -2.18 5.27 13.55
CA LEU A 13 -2.89 4.44 12.56
C LEU A 13 -4.39 4.50 12.82
N THR A 14 -4.84 4.26 14.05
CA THR A 14 -6.27 4.29 14.39
C THR A 14 -6.93 5.63 14.05
N ARG A 15 -6.23 6.75 14.24
CA ARG A 15 -6.76 8.09 13.94
C ARG A 15 -6.91 8.34 12.44
N ILE A 16 -5.92 7.94 11.65
CA ILE A 16 -5.91 8.21 10.19
C ILE A 16 -6.66 7.16 9.38
N ARG A 17 -6.90 5.97 9.95
CA ARG A 17 -7.45 4.82 9.22
C ARG A 17 -8.86 5.06 8.67
N SER A 18 -9.68 5.87 9.34
CA SER A 18 -11.01 6.23 8.83
C SER A 18 -10.95 7.01 7.51
N LYS A 19 -9.85 7.74 7.27
CA LYS A 19 -9.59 8.50 6.05
C LYS A 19 -8.90 7.66 4.97
N ILE A 20 -8.05 6.71 5.37
CA ILE A 20 -7.35 5.81 4.42
C ILE A 20 -8.27 4.71 3.89
N LYS A 21 -9.08 4.09 4.76
CA LYS A 21 -9.86 2.88 4.40
C LYS A 21 -10.81 3.09 3.21
N PRO A 22 -11.55 4.22 3.09
CA PRO A 22 -12.43 4.46 1.95
C PRO A 22 -11.70 4.52 0.62
N GLU A 23 -10.39 4.81 0.63
CA GLU A 23 -9.61 4.89 -0.59
C GLU A 23 -9.23 3.53 -1.15
N ILE A 24 -9.17 2.49 -0.32
CA ILE A 24 -8.69 1.17 -0.72
C ILE A 24 -9.76 0.43 -1.53
N SER A 25 -9.41 -0.01 -2.75
CA SER A 25 -10.33 -0.72 -3.63
C SER A 25 -10.80 -2.06 -3.05
N GLU A 26 -11.99 -2.50 -3.45
CA GLU A 26 -12.50 -3.82 -3.12
C GLU A 26 -11.67 -4.95 -3.75
N THR A 27 -10.96 -4.67 -4.85
CA THR A 27 -10.03 -5.63 -5.50
C THR A 27 -8.65 -5.68 -4.83
N GLN A 28 -8.39 -4.85 -3.81
CA GLN A 28 -7.17 -4.96 -3.01
C GLN A 28 -7.30 -6.08 -1.97
N PHE A 29 -6.48 -7.12 -2.10
CA PHE A 29 -6.47 -8.27 -1.19
C PHE A 29 -5.27 -8.26 -0.22
N GLY A 30 -4.20 -7.54 -0.55
CA GLY A 30 -2.99 -7.48 0.26
C GLY A 30 -3.19 -6.59 1.48
N PHE A 31 -2.81 -7.07 2.67
CA PHE A 31 -2.83 -6.30 3.92
C PHE A 31 -4.20 -5.71 4.33
N VAL A 32 -5.30 -6.17 3.73
CA VAL A 32 -6.66 -5.76 4.09
C VAL A 32 -7.25 -6.79 5.05
N ALA A 33 -7.90 -6.31 6.12
CA ALA A 33 -8.54 -7.20 7.08
C ALA A 33 -9.61 -8.06 6.41
N ASN A 34 -9.65 -9.35 6.75
CA ASN A 34 -10.57 -10.34 6.20
C ASN A 34 -10.43 -10.61 4.69
N LYS A 35 -9.32 -10.18 4.06
CA LYS A 35 -8.96 -10.55 2.69
C LYS A 35 -7.61 -11.26 2.70
N GLY A 36 -7.41 -12.15 1.73
CA GLY A 36 -6.15 -12.86 1.56
C GLY A 36 -5.99 -13.44 0.16
N THR A 37 -4.92 -14.20 -0.03
CA THR A 37 -4.57 -14.82 -1.32
C THR A 37 -5.65 -15.77 -1.82
N THR A 38 -6.33 -16.49 -0.94
CA THR A 38 -7.48 -17.33 -1.31
C THR A 38 -8.60 -16.53 -1.96
N ASN A 39 -8.90 -15.32 -1.46
CA ASN A 39 -9.91 -14.46 -2.07
C ASN A 39 -9.46 -13.99 -3.45
N ALA A 40 -8.20 -13.58 -3.60
CA ALA A 40 -7.65 -13.15 -4.89
C ALA A 40 -7.71 -14.26 -5.95
N ILE A 41 -7.27 -15.47 -5.58
CA ILE A 41 -7.31 -16.65 -6.46
C ILE A 41 -8.76 -16.99 -6.83
N PHE A 42 -9.67 -16.98 -5.85
CA PHE A 42 -11.09 -17.23 -6.09
C PHE A 42 -11.68 -16.21 -7.08
N THR A 43 -11.44 -14.90 -6.89
CA THR A 43 -11.90 -13.87 -7.82
C THR A 43 -11.35 -14.07 -9.23
N MET A 44 -10.06 -14.42 -9.35
CA MET A 44 -9.45 -14.73 -10.64
C MET A 44 -10.08 -15.96 -11.31
N MET A 45 -10.34 -17.04 -10.56
CA MET A 45 -11.01 -18.24 -11.08
C MET A 45 -12.42 -17.92 -11.58
N MET A 46 -13.18 -17.12 -10.83
CA MET A 46 -14.51 -16.68 -11.23
C MET A 46 -14.49 -15.86 -12.52
N LEU A 47 -13.46 -15.02 -12.73
CA LEU A 47 -13.28 -14.29 -13.99
C LEU A 47 -12.98 -15.24 -15.16
N MET A 48 -12.11 -16.22 -14.95
CA MET A 48 -11.78 -17.23 -15.97
C MET A 48 -13.02 -18.01 -16.38
N GLU A 49 -13.79 -18.50 -15.41
CA GLU A 49 -15.03 -19.25 -15.65
C GLU A 49 -16.04 -18.40 -16.43
N ARG A 50 -16.22 -17.13 -16.05
CA ARG A 50 -17.12 -16.21 -16.75
C ARG A 50 -16.72 -15.96 -18.20
N CYS A 51 -15.42 -15.87 -18.49
CA CYS A 51 -14.93 -15.68 -19.86
C CYS A 51 -15.16 -16.94 -20.71
N ILE A 52 -14.97 -18.14 -20.13
CA ILE A 52 -15.28 -19.41 -20.78
C ILE A 52 -16.77 -19.50 -21.12
N GLU A 53 -17.66 -19.20 -20.16
CA GLU A 53 -19.12 -19.22 -20.36
C GLU A 53 -19.57 -18.25 -21.47
N THR A 54 -18.93 -17.08 -21.55
CA THR A 54 -19.30 -16.02 -22.50
C THR A 54 -18.52 -16.07 -23.81
N GLN A 55 -17.68 -17.10 -23.99
CA GLN A 55 -16.80 -17.27 -25.17
C GLN A 55 -15.98 -16.01 -25.49
N LYS A 56 -15.44 -15.37 -24.44
CA LYS A 56 -14.54 -14.21 -24.58
C LYS A 56 -13.12 -14.62 -24.21
N ASP A 57 -12.16 -14.06 -24.94
CA ASP A 57 -10.75 -14.21 -24.59
C ASP A 57 -10.44 -13.45 -23.30
N LEU A 58 -9.66 -14.08 -22.42
CA LEU A 58 -9.13 -13.47 -21.20
C LEU A 58 -7.61 -13.39 -21.29
N TYR A 59 -7.08 -12.19 -21.13
CA TYR A 59 -5.64 -11.93 -21.04
C TYR A 59 -5.31 -11.45 -19.62
N LEU A 60 -4.33 -12.09 -18.98
CA LEU A 60 -3.89 -11.75 -17.63
C LEU A 60 -2.48 -11.18 -17.67
N CYS A 61 -2.30 -9.99 -17.08
CA CYS A 61 -1.01 -9.33 -16.92
C CYS A 61 -0.61 -9.35 -15.45
N PHE A 62 0.50 -10.00 -15.12
CA PHE A 62 1.03 -10.04 -13.76
C PHE A 62 2.16 -9.03 -13.60
N ILE A 63 1.96 -8.05 -12.72
CA ILE A 63 2.93 -6.98 -12.44
C ILE A 63 3.51 -7.20 -11.04
N ASP A 64 4.84 -7.25 -10.94
CA ASP A 64 5.54 -7.33 -9.66
C ASP A 64 6.45 -6.11 -9.45
N TYR A 65 6.33 -5.48 -8.27
CA TYR A 65 7.10 -4.29 -7.93
C TYR A 65 8.43 -4.67 -7.29
N SER A 66 9.52 -4.42 -8.01
CA SER A 66 10.87 -4.59 -7.47
C SER A 66 11.10 -3.71 -6.23
N LYS A 67 11.34 -4.34 -5.07
CA LYS A 67 11.56 -3.66 -3.78
C LYS A 67 10.42 -2.69 -3.42
N ALA A 68 9.17 -3.15 -3.56
CA ALA A 68 7.97 -2.33 -3.45
C ALA A 68 7.95 -1.39 -2.23
N PHE A 69 8.27 -1.91 -1.04
CA PHE A 69 8.28 -1.14 0.20
C PHE A 69 9.40 -0.09 0.20
N ASP A 70 10.55 -0.37 -0.41
CA ASP A 70 11.72 0.52 -0.38
C ASP A 70 11.62 1.65 -1.41
N LYS A 71 10.68 1.55 -2.38
CA LYS A 71 10.58 2.51 -3.50
C LYS A 71 9.52 3.59 -3.34
N VAL A 72 8.70 3.56 -2.29
CA VAL A 72 7.65 4.56 -2.05
C VAL A 72 8.25 5.97 -1.95
N ARG A 73 7.82 6.89 -2.80
CA ARG A 73 8.31 8.29 -2.76
C ARG A 73 7.67 9.03 -1.60
N HIS A 74 8.51 9.58 -0.73
CA HIS A 74 8.12 10.23 0.51
C HIS A 74 7.23 11.44 0.27
N GLU A 75 7.63 12.33 -0.65
CA GLU A 75 6.90 13.54 -1.00
C GLU A 75 5.50 13.23 -1.53
N GLU A 76 5.41 12.30 -2.48
CA GLU A 76 4.15 11.84 -3.07
C GLU A 76 3.22 11.23 -2.02
N LEU A 77 3.74 10.35 -1.16
CA LEU A 77 2.93 9.75 -0.10
C LEU A 77 2.37 10.82 0.85
N PHE A 78 3.15 11.84 1.20
CA PHE A 78 2.66 12.91 2.05
C PHE A 78 1.69 13.85 1.34
N HIS A 79 1.84 14.05 0.03
CA HIS A 79 0.85 14.78 -0.77
C HIS A 79 -0.49 14.04 -0.77
N ILE A 80 -0.47 12.71 -0.96
CA ILE A 80 -1.68 11.87 -0.87
C ILE A 80 -2.31 12.01 0.53
N LEU A 81 -1.53 11.85 1.60
CA LEU A 81 -2.03 11.95 2.97
C LEU A 81 -2.62 13.34 3.29
N ASP A 82 -2.05 14.41 2.74
CA ASP A 82 -2.55 15.78 2.88
C ASP A 82 -3.88 15.97 2.15
N SER A 83 -4.01 15.40 0.94
CA SER A 83 -5.27 15.42 0.17
C SER A 83 -6.44 14.68 0.84
N LEU A 84 -6.15 13.74 1.75
CA LEU A 84 -7.15 13.07 2.59
C LEU A 84 -7.56 13.90 3.82
N ASP A 85 -7.11 15.15 3.92
CA ASP A 85 -7.40 16.08 5.01
C ASP A 85 -6.90 15.56 6.39
N ILE A 86 -5.87 14.72 6.42
CA ILE A 86 -5.33 14.21 7.70
C ILE A 86 -4.86 15.39 8.56
N ASP A 87 -5.20 15.37 9.86
CA ASP A 87 -4.83 16.44 10.79
C ASP A 87 -3.33 16.76 10.70
N GLY A 88 -3.01 18.05 10.55
CA GLY A 88 -1.65 18.49 10.32
C GLY A 88 -0.67 18.12 11.45
N LYS A 89 -1.16 17.93 12.69
CA LYS A 89 -0.31 17.46 13.79
C LYS A 89 0.02 15.98 13.62
N ASP A 90 -0.96 15.15 13.30
CA ASP A 90 -0.73 13.73 13.03
C ASP A 90 0.20 13.54 11.82
N LEU A 91 0.00 14.31 10.73
CA LEU A 91 0.89 14.30 9.56
C LEU A 91 2.32 14.71 9.91
N ARG A 92 2.49 15.77 10.72
CA ARG A 92 3.81 16.22 11.18
C ARG A 92 4.51 15.18 12.05
N ILE A 93 3.77 14.50 12.93
CA ILE A 93 4.31 13.41 13.75
C ILE A 93 4.76 12.26 12.85
N LEU A 94 3.95 11.85 11.87
CA LEU A 94 4.30 10.81 10.89
C LEU A 94 5.58 11.17 10.10
N LYS A 95 5.65 12.39 9.57
CA LYS A 95 6.84 12.92 8.87
C LYS A 95 8.10 12.82 9.73
N THR A 96 7.98 13.22 11.00
CA THR A 96 9.12 13.25 11.94
C THR A 96 9.57 11.85 12.34
N LEU A 97 8.64 10.96 12.69
CA LEU A 97 8.97 9.65 13.26
C LEU A 97 9.44 8.63 12.23
N CYS A 98 8.91 8.71 11.01
CA CYS A 98 9.05 7.63 10.05
C CYS A 98 9.82 8.04 8.79
N TRP A 99 10.05 9.34 8.54
CA TRP A 99 10.50 9.82 7.24
C TRP A 99 11.71 10.78 7.24
N LYS A 100 12.24 11.18 8.41
CA LYS A 100 13.53 11.87 8.56
C LYS A 100 14.60 10.96 9.17
N GLN A 101 14.72 9.73 8.65
CA GLN A 101 15.61 8.71 9.19
C GLN A 101 16.92 8.64 8.41
N THR A 102 18.02 8.35 9.11
CA THR A 102 19.30 7.94 8.51
C THR A 102 19.51 6.43 8.72
N ALA A 103 20.37 5.82 7.92
CA ALA A 103 20.78 4.43 8.03
C ALA A 103 22.31 4.32 7.93
N THR A 104 22.87 3.33 8.63
CA THR A 104 24.28 2.91 8.49
C THR A 104 24.31 1.45 8.09
N VAL A 105 25.29 1.06 7.28
CA VAL A 105 25.59 -0.35 6.99
C VAL A 105 26.56 -0.86 8.04
N ARG A 106 26.30 -2.02 8.63
CA ARG A 106 27.22 -2.65 9.60
C ARG A 106 27.87 -3.89 8.99
N VAL A 107 29.21 -3.92 8.93
CA VAL A 107 30.00 -5.04 8.41
C VAL A 107 31.15 -5.33 9.37
N GLY A 108 31.30 -6.58 9.83
CA GLY A 108 32.41 -6.95 10.72
C GLY A 108 32.45 -6.24 12.08
N GLY A 109 31.36 -5.61 12.50
CA GLY A 109 31.31 -4.79 13.73
C GLY A 109 31.56 -3.30 13.51
N GLU A 110 32.02 -2.91 12.31
CA GLU A 110 32.19 -1.52 11.91
C GLU A 110 30.92 -0.98 11.24
N HIS A 111 30.71 0.34 11.34
CA HIS A 111 29.58 1.05 10.76
C HIS A 111 30.06 1.97 9.64
N SER A 112 29.30 2.04 8.54
CA SER A 112 29.47 3.06 7.51
C SER A 112 29.09 4.44 8.03
N GLU A 113 29.39 5.47 7.24
CA GLU A 113 28.79 6.78 7.40
C GLU A 113 27.25 6.71 7.35
N GLU A 114 26.61 7.64 8.06
CA GLU A 114 25.16 7.79 8.04
C GLU A 114 24.69 8.29 6.67
N THR A 115 23.74 7.55 6.08
CA THR A 115 23.09 7.93 4.82
C THR A 115 21.62 8.22 5.06
N PRO A 116 21.06 9.33 4.52
CA PRO A 116 19.64 9.61 4.66
C PRO A 116 18.77 8.59 3.91
N ILE A 117 17.66 8.18 4.53
CA ILE A 117 16.62 7.38 3.89
C ILE A 117 15.67 8.34 3.18
N THR A 118 15.72 8.37 1.85
CA THR A 118 14.96 9.32 1.00
C THR A 118 13.70 8.71 0.36
N ARG A 119 13.53 7.40 0.48
CA ARG A 119 12.39 6.66 -0.06
C ARG A 119 12.08 5.41 0.75
N GLY A 120 10.88 4.92 0.56
CA GLY A 120 10.35 3.69 1.13
C GLY A 120 9.49 3.91 2.38
N VAL A 121 8.67 2.91 2.67
CA VAL A 121 7.98 2.69 3.93
C VAL A 121 8.78 1.65 4.73
N ARG A 122 8.88 1.84 6.05
CA ARG A 122 9.72 0.97 6.89
C ARG A 122 9.14 -0.44 7.03
N GLN A 123 9.85 -1.45 6.52
CA GLN A 123 9.45 -2.86 6.72
C GLN A 123 9.34 -3.20 8.22
N GLY A 124 8.29 -3.93 8.59
CA GLY A 124 7.97 -4.27 9.98
C GLY A 124 7.38 -3.12 10.82
N CYS A 125 7.15 -1.95 10.22
CA CYS A 125 6.36 -0.88 10.83
C CYS A 125 4.86 -1.17 10.69
N ILE A 126 4.10 -0.81 11.72
CA ILE A 126 2.67 -1.11 11.82
C ILE A 126 1.81 -0.32 10.84
N LEU A 127 2.30 0.85 10.40
CA LEU A 127 1.63 1.74 9.44
C LEU A 127 1.96 1.39 7.99
N SER A 128 3.11 0.76 7.76
CA SER A 128 3.65 0.59 6.41
C SER A 128 2.74 -0.18 5.46
N PRO A 129 2.00 -1.23 5.89
CA PRO A 129 1.04 -1.89 5.02
C PRO A 129 -0.09 -0.96 4.56
N ASP A 130 -0.76 -0.23 5.47
CA ASP A 130 -1.85 0.68 5.10
C ASP A 130 -1.34 1.83 4.20
N LEU A 131 -0.14 2.37 4.49
CA LEU A 131 0.48 3.42 3.67
C LEU A 131 0.90 2.93 2.28
N PHE A 132 1.40 1.70 2.20
CA PHE A 132 1.78 1.09 0.92
C PHE A 132 0.54 0.81 0.06
N ASN A 133 -0.53 0.29 0.66
CA ASN A 133 -1.80 0.09 -0.05
C ASN A 133 -2.34 1.41 -0.59
N LEU A 134 -2.39 2.45 0.25
CA LEU A 134 -2.82 3.78 -0.18
C LEU A 134 -1.99 4.32 -1.35
N TYR A 135 -0.66 4.23 -1.25
CA TYR A 135 0.25 4.67 -2.31
C TYR A 135 0.02 3.91 -3.62
N SER A 136 -0.12 2.58 -3.54
CA SER A 136 -0.33 1.71 -4.70
C SER A 136 -1.67 1.96 -5.36
N GLU A 137 -2.71 2.17 -4.55
CA GLU A 137 -4.06 2.49 -5.02
C GLU A 137 -4.09 3.78 -5.84
N MET A 138 -3.38 4.82 -5.40
CA MET A 138 -3.32 6.08 -6.16
C MET A 138 -2.64 5.89 -7.52
N ILE A 139 -1.64 5.02 -7.62
CA ILE A 139 -1.01 4.66 -8.91
C ILE A 139 -2.00 3.88 -9.79
N LEU A 140 -2.74 2.93 -9.21
CA LEU A 140 -3.70 2.13 -9.95
C LEU A 140 -4.88 2.96 -10.47
N ARG A 141 -5.32 3.98 -9.73
CA ARG A 141 -6.38 4.91 -10.18
C ARG A 141 -6.00 5.72 -11.41
N GLU A 142 -4.72 5.98 -11.65
CA GLU A 142 -4.28 6.60 -12.91
C GLU A 142 -4.54 5.68 -14.13
N LEU A 143 -4.79 4.39 -13.89
CA LEU A 143 -5.12 3.38 -14.89
C LEU A 143 -6.63 3.10 -15.00
N ASP A 144 -7.51 3.81 -14.26
CA ASP A 144 -8.96 3.53 -14.19
C ASP A 144 -9.73 3.69 -15.51
N ASN A 145 -9.08 4.17 -16.58
CA ASN A 145 -9.66 4.21 -17.93
C ASN A 145 -9.63 2.85 -18.65
N ILE A 146 -9.20 1.78 -17.98
CA ILE A 146 -9.16 0.43 -18.56
C ILE A 146 -10.54 -0.24 -18.42
N GLN A 147 -11.06 -0.74 -19.55
CA GLN A 147 -12.30 -1.51 -19.56
C GLN A 147 -12.07 -2.88 -18.88
N GLY A 148 -12.80 -3.14 -17.80
CA GLY A 148 -12.73 -4.39 -17.04
C GLY A 148 -13.76 -5.43 -17.47
N ILE A 149 -13.87 -6.49 -16.66
CA ILE A 149 -14.85 -7.57 -16.86
C ILE A 149 -15.93 -7.48 -15.79
N GLY A 150 -17.19 -7.45 -16.22
CA GLY A 150 -18.35 -7.41 -15.31
C GLY A 150 -18.58 -8.75 -14.61
N LEU A 151 -18.57 -8.77 -13.28
CA LEU A 151 -18.87 -9.94 -12.46
C LEU A 151 -19.72 -9.53 -11.25
N GLY A 152 -20.90 -10.15 -11.11
CA GLY A 152 -21.82 -9.86 -9.99
C GLY A 152 -22.29 -8.40 -9.89
N GLY A 153 -22.30 -7.65 -11.01
CA GLY A 153 -22.66 -6.23 -11.03
C GLY A 153 -21.48 -5.26 -10.81
N HIS A 154 -20.27 -5.78 -10.61
CA HIS A 154 -19.05 -4.99 -10.45
C HIS A 154 -18.16 -5.09 -11.69
N ASN A 155 -17.59 -3.97 -12.14
CA ASN A 155 -16.53 -3.98 -13.14
C ASN A 155 -15.21 -4.32 -12.46
N ILE A 156 -14.60 -5.42 -12.86
CA ILE A 156 -13.36 -5.91 -12.25
C ILE A 156 -12.19 -5.58 -13.18
N THR A 157 -11.30 -4.73 -12.69
CA THR A 157 -9.96 -4.47 -13.20
C THR A 157 -8.99 -4.97 -12.13
N ILE A 158 -8.35 -6.11 -12.38
CA ILE A 158 -7.30 -6.68 -11.51
C ILE A 158 -5.99 -6.65 -12.29
#